data_AF-A0A848YFT8-F1
#
_entry.id   AF-A0A848YFT8-F1
#
_cell.length_a   1.000
_cell.length_b   1.000
_cell.length_c   1.000
_cell.angle_alpha   90.00
_cell.angle_beta   90.00
_cell.angle_gamma   90.00
#
_symmetry.space_group_name_H-M   'P 1'
#
loop_
_entity.id
_entity.type
_entity.pdbx_description
1 polymer ?
#
loop_
_entity_poly.entity_id
_entity_poly.type
_entity_poly.pdbx_seq_one_letter_code
_entity_poly.pdbx_strand_id
1 'polypeptide(L)'
;VFAYLVVLLAAWHIARTLRTAPEGVAQLSAGLLGLVVLLQVGLGIWTLLAQVPISLGLLHQGGAIVVLGVALWHLHVVARQ
;
A
#
# COMPACT_ATOMS: atom_id res chain seq x y z
N VAL A 1 3.41 -11.57 10.94
CA VAL A 1 4.72 -10.88 11.07
C VAL A 1 5.05 -10.07 9.82
N PHE A 2 5.16 -10.67 8.64
CA PHE A 2 5.52 -9.97 7.41
C PHE A 2 4.63 -8.76 7.07
N ALA A 3 3.30 -8.90 7.18
CA ALA A 3 2.36 -7.81 6.92
C ALA A 3 2.63 -6.57 7.81
N TYR A 4 2.95 -6.76 9.09
CA TYR A 4 3.26 -5.65 9.99
C TYR A 4 4.55 -4.93 9.58
N LEU A 5 5.57 -5.67 9.15
CA LEU A 5 6.81 -5.08 8.64
C LEU A 5 6.56 -4.26 7.38
N VAL A 6 5.78 -4.80 6.43
CA VAL A 6 5.41 -4.08 5.19
C VAL A 6 4.68 -2.78 5.52
N VAL A 7 3.71 -2.81 6.44
CA VAL A 7 2.96 -1.62 6.85
C VAL A 7 3.87 -0.58 7.50
N LEU A 8 4.76 -0.99 8.41
CA LEU A 8 5.70 -0.08 9.06
C LEU A 8 6.67 0.56 8.05
N LEU A 9 7.23 -0.23 7.14
CA LEU A 9 8.13 0.26 6.10
C LEU A 9 7.40 1.19 5.12
N ALA A 10 6.18 0.84 4.71
CA ALA A 10 5.36 1.69 3.86
C ALA A 10 5.03 3.02 4.55
N ALA A 11 4.58 2.99 5.81
CA ALA A 11 4.28 4.19 6.58
C ALA A 11 5.51 5.09 6.76
N TRP A 12 6.67 4.50 7.08
CA TRP A 12 7.93 5.23 7.19
C TRP A 12 8.33 5.88 5.85
N HIS A 13 8.28 5.12 4.75
CA HIS A 13 8.61 5.62 3.41
C HIS A 13 7.66 6.75 2.98
N ILE A 14 6.36 6.56 3.16
CA ILE A 14 5.35 7.58 2.84
C ILE A 14 5.58 8.84 3.67
N ALA A 15 5.77 8.72 4.98
CA ALA A 15 6.02 9.87 5.84
C ALA A 15 7.30 10.62 5.45
N ARG A 16 8.35 9.91 5.04
CA ARG A 16 9.58 10.52 4.52
C ARG A 16 9.30 11.24 3.21
N THR A 17 8.67 10.61 2.23
CA THR A 17 8.36 11.22 0.93
C THR A 17 7.48 12.46 1.08
N LEU A 18 6.45 12.43 1.93
CA LEU A 18 5.59 13.60 2.18
C LEU A 18 6.34 14.76 2.83
N ARG A 19 7.43 14.50 3.56
CA ARG A 19 8.25 15.54 4.22
C ARG A 19 9.36 16.09 3.34
N THR A 20 9.86 15.31 2.38
CA THR A 20 11.08 15.65 1.62
C THR A 20 10.85 15.86 0.13
N ALA A 21 9.79 15.31 -0.44
CA ALA A 21 9.51 15.48 -1.87
C ALA A 21 8.87 16.84 -2.13
N PRO A 22 9.24 17.51 -3.24
CA PRO A 22 8.50 18.67 -3.74
C PRO A 22 7.01 18.36 -3.88
N GLU A 23 6.16 19.36 -3.67
CA GLU A 23 4.72 19.23 -3.91
C GLU A 23 4.46 18.82 -5.37
N GLY A 24 3.60 17.82 -5.57
CA GLY A 24 3.29 17.30 -6.90
C GLY A 24 3.08 15.78 -6.93
N VAL A 25 3.43 15.17 -8.06
CA VAL A 25 3.12 13.76 -8.36
C VAL A 25 3.76 12.78 -7.36
N ALA A 26 4.90 13.13 -6.77
CA ALA A 26 5.55 12.29 -5.75
C ALA A 26 4.74 12.21 -4.45
N GLN A 27 4.21 13.32 -3.96
CA GLN A 27 3.35 13.33 -2.76
C GLN A 27 1.99 12.66 -3.03
N LEU A 28 1.40 12.92 -4.21
CA LEU A 28 0.16 12.26 -4.64
C LEU A 28 0.32 10.73 -4.70
N SER A 29 1.39 10.25 -5.34
CA SER A 29 1.65 8.82 -5.44
C SER A 29 1.96 8.18 -4.08
N ALA A 30 2.62 8.89 -3.17
CA ALA A 30 2.82 8.44 -1.79
C ALA A 30 1.49 8.32 -1.02
N GLY A 31 0.59 9.31 -1.16
CA GLY A 31 -0.75 9.27 -0.57
C GLY A 31 -1.59 8.12 -1.12
N LEU A 32 -1.56 7.89 -2.43
CA LEU A 32 -2.25 6.77 -3.07
C LEU A 32 -1.72 5.42 -2.60
N LEU A 33 -0.39 5.27 -2.49
CA LEU A 33 0.23 4.06 -1.93
C LEU A 33 -0.25 3.81 -0.49
N GLY A 34 -0.31 4.86 0.33
CA GLY A 34 -0.83 4.75 1.70
C GLY A 34 -2.28 4.28 1.74
N LEU A 35 -3.14 4.86 0.90
CA LEU A 35 -4.56 4.49 0.82
C LEU A 35 -4.72 3.01 0.46
N VAL A 36 -4.06 2.53 -0.59
CA VAL A 36 -4.22 1.13 -1.02
C VAL A 36 -3.64 0.14 0.00
N VAL A 37 -2.56 0.48 0.70
CA VAL A 37 -2.03 -0.34 1.80
C VAL A 37 -3.03 -0.42 2.96
N LEU A 38 -3.68 0.69 3.34
CA LEU A 38 -4.68 0.68 4.41
C LEU A 38 -5.93 -0.14 4.04
N LEU A 39 -6.41 0.00 2.81
CA LEU A 39 -7.50 -0.83 2.29
C LEU A 39 -7.12 -2.32 2.33
N GLN A 40 -5.89 -2.65 1.96
CA GLN A 40 -5.38 -4.02 1.98
C GLN A 40 -5.29 -4.59 3.40
N VAL A 41 -4.84 -3.79 4.37
CA VAL A 41 -4.84 -4.17 5.80
C VAL A 41 -6.27 -4.43 6.28
N GLY A 42 -7.21 -3.55 5.94
CA GLY A 42 -8.63 -3.72 6.25
C GLY A 42 -9.21 -5.01 5.68
N LEU A 43 -8.95 -5.29 4.39
CA LEU A 43 -9.34 -6.55 3.74
C LEU A 43 -8.71 -7.78 4.40
N GLY A 44 -7.45 -7.69 4.83
CA GLY A 44 -6.78 -8.75 5.58
C GLY A 44 -7.44 -9.07 6.90
N ILE A 45 -7.72 -8.04 7.69
CA ILE A 45 -8.42 -8.21 8.97
C ILE A 45 -9.82 -8.81 8.73
N TRP A 46 -10.56 -8.28 7.76
CA TRP A 46 -11.90 -8.80 7.43
C TRP A 46 -11.84 -10.27 6.99
N THR A 47 -10.88 -10.64 6.15
CA THR A 47 -10.70 -12.05 5.72
C THR A 47 -10.53 -12.98 6.92
N LEU A 48 -9.72 -12.59 7.92
CA LEU A 48 -9.52 -13.39 9.13
C LEU A 48 -10.78 -13.46 9.99
N LEU A 49 -11.45 -12.33 10.21
CA LEU A 49 -12.70 -12.26 10.99
C LEU A 49 -13.81 -13.09 10.34
N ALA A 50 -13.83 -13.19 9.01
CA ALA A 50 -14.78 -13.98 8.25
C ALA A 50 -14.39 -15.47 8.11
N GLN A 51 -13.35 -15.93 8.81
CA GLN A 51 -12.81 -17.31 8.74
C GLN A 51 -12.27 -17.72 7.36
N VAL A 52 -11.63 -16.79 6.66
CA VAL A 52 -10.90 -17.03 5.41
C VAL A 52 -11.76 -17.65 4.28
N PRO A 53 -12.91 -17.03 3.93
CA PRO A 53 -13.70 -17.50 2.79
C PRO A 53 -12.93 -17.23 1.49
N ILE A 54 -13.04 -18.14 0.52
CA ILE A 54 -12.25 -18.09 -0.73
C ILE A 54 -12.46 -16.76 -1.46
N SER A 55 -13.69 -16.23 -1.49
CA SER A 55 -14.00 -14.96 -2.16
C SER A 55 -13.24 -13.77 -1.56
N LEU A 56 -13.20 -13.63 -0.23
CA LEU A 56 -12.43 -12.56 0.42
C LEU A 56 -10.92 -12.82 0.33
N GLY A 57 -10.49 -14.08 0.37
CA GLY A 57 -9.10 -14.45 0.13
C GLY A 57 -8.62 -14.06 -1.26
N LEU A 58 -9.45 -14.25 -2.30
CA LEU A 58 -9.17 -13.79 -3.66
C LEU A 58 -9.19 -12.27 -3.77
N LEU A 59 -10.14 -11.59 -3.14
CA LEU A 59 -10.19 -10.13 -3.10
C LEU A 59 -8.95 -9.54 -2.43
N HIS A 60 -8.51 -10.16 -1.33
CA HIS A 60 -7.25 -9.82 -0.66
C HIS A 60 -6.07 -10.02 -1.62
N GLN A 61 -5.94 -11.18 -2.25
CA GLN A 61 -4.81 -11.45 -3.16
C GLN A 61 -4.80 -10.49 -4.36
N GLY A 62 -5.97 -10.23 -4.97
CA GLY A 62 -6.12 -9.23 -6.03
C GLY A 62 -5.76 -7.82 -5.56
N GLY A 63 -6.17 -7.44 -4.34
CA GLY A 63 -5.79 -6.18 -3.73
C GLY A 63 -4.28 -6.04 -3.51
N ALA A 64 -3.59 -7.14 -3.16
CA ALA A 64 -2.14 -7.14 -3.04
C ALA A 64 -1.43 -6.84 -4.39
N ILE A 65 -2.00 -7.29 -5.51
CA ILE A 65 -1.51 -6.94 -6.86
C ILE A 65 -1.69 -5.44 -7.12
N VAL A 66 -2.82 -4.86 -6.70
CA VAL A 66 -3.05 -3.40 -6.80
C VAL A 66 -2.02 -2.63 -5.98
N VAL A 67 -1.76 -3.05 -4.74
CA VAL A 67 -0.71 -2.44 -3.88
C VAL A 67 0.65 -2.51 -4.57
N LEU A 68 1.02 -3.66 -5.15
CA LEU A 68 2.27 -3.82 -5.88
C LEU A 68 2.34 -2.89 -7.10
N GLY A 69 1.27 -2.82 -7.91
CA GLY A 69 1.21 -1.94 -9.08
C GLY A 69 1.38 -0.47 -8.71
N VAL A 70 0.69 -0.01 -7.66
CA VAL A 70 0.83 1.36 -7.15
C VAL A 70 2.23 1.60 -6.58
N ALA A 71 2.83 0.63 -5.88
CA ALA A 71 4.19 0.74 -5.38
C ALA A 71 5.22 0.88 -6.51
N LEU A 72 5.06 0.11 -7.59
CA LEU A 72 5.92 0.21 -8.78
C LEU A 72 5.75 1.54 -9.50
N TRP A 73 4.53 2.04 -9.62
CA TRP A 73 4.29 3.38 -10.16
C TRP A 73 4.89 4.46 -9.26
N HIS A 74 4.68 4.39 -7.95
CA HIS A 74 5.29 5.31 -7.00
C HIS A 74 6.82 5.31 -7.13
N LEU A 75 7.45 4.13 -7.18
CA LEU A 75 8.88 4.00 -7.44
C LEU A 75 9.31 4.68 -8.73
N HIS A 76 8.56 4.48 -9.83
CA HIS A 76 8.83 5.13 -11.11
C HIS A 76 8.76 6.66 -11.01
N VAL A 77 7.80 7.21 -10.28
CA VAL A 77 7.64 8.64 -10.06
C VAL A 77 8.82 9.20 -9.28
N VAL A 78 9.18 8.57 -8.15
CA VAL A 78 10.25 9.11 -7.29
C VAL A 78 11.64 8.88 -7.89
N ALA A 79 11.84 7.84 -8.71
CA ALA A 79 13.12 7.58 -9.38
C ALA A 79 13.38 8.47 -10.61
N ARG A 80 12.36 9.15 -11.14
CA ARG A 80 12.46 10.03 -12.31
C ARG A 80 12.37 11.53 -11.96
N GLN A 81 12.24 11.86 -10.68
CA GLN A 81 12.31 13.22 -10.16
C GLN A 81 13.69 13.47 -9.56
#